data_AF-A0A2D4I7G2-F1
#
_entry.id   AF-A0A2D4I7G2-F1
#
_cell.length_a   1.000
_cell.length_b   1.000
_cell.length_c   1.000
_cell.angle_alpha   90.00
_cell.angle_beta   90.00
_cell.angle_gamma   90.00
#
_symmetry.space_group_name_H-M   'P 1'
#
loop_
_entity.id
_entity.type
_entity.pdbx_description
1 polymer ?
#
loop_
_entity_poly.entity_id
_entity_poly.type
_entity_poly.pdbx_seq_one_letter_code
_entity_poly.pdbx_strand_id
1 'polypeptide(L)'
;GVLHIHGLYTDPCGMVLDPSGYQEVTQDPEVMEALQNLYRRKSFLFVGCGETLRDQIFQALFLYTVKNKVELEHYMLVRKENEDQFFKLQAEMLVHGIKVVSYGNCFEHFPGYLQDLTAQICKQRSPDADRVDSTTVWGPSCVDCTKRLGESGNDQAKKARHLKDVPAEDGVLL
;
A
#
# COMPACT_ATOMS: atom_id res chain seq x y z
N GLY A 1 -8.90 -4.03 13.49
CA GLY A 1 -9.25 -2.64 13.81
C GLY A 1 -8.51 -1.72 12.85
N VAL A 2 -8.90 -0.45 12.81
CA VAL A 2 -8.20 0.61 12.07
C VAL A 2 -7.72 1.63 13.08
N LEU A 3 -6.49 2.13 12.94
CA LEU A 3 -5.91 3.15 13.81
C LEU A 3 -5.71 4.43 13.01
N HIS A 4 -6.40 5.50 13.40
CA HIS A 4 -6.35 6.80 12.73
C HIS A 4 -5.51 7.78 13.56
N ILE A 5 -4.19 7.81 13.30
CA ILE A 5 -3.26 8.63 14.08
C ILE A 5 -3.44 10.15 13.80
N HIS A 6 -3.89 10.51 12.59
CA HIS A 6 -4.22 11.89 12.20
C HIS A 6 -5.62 12.36 12.65
N GLY A 7 -6.37 11.57 13.42
CA GLY A 7 -7.80 11.83 13.68
C GLY A 7 -8.71 11.44 12.50
N LEU A 8 -9.95 11.95 12.51
CA LEU A 8 -10.99 11.61 11.53
C LEU A 8 -11.36 12.84 10.69
N TYR A 9 -11.50 12.69 9.37
CA TYR A 9 -11.90 13.80 8.49
C TYR A 9 -13.29 14.39 8.82
N THR A 10 -14.15 13.61 9.48
CA THR A 10 -15.47 14.03 9.96
C THR A 10 -15.43 14.80 11.29
N ASP A 11 -14.30 14.78 11.98
CA ASP A 11 -14.03 15.54 13.20
C ASP A 11 -12.78 16.40 13.01
N PRO A 12 -12.92 17.58 12.35
CA PRO A 12 -11.79 18.45 12.05
C PRO A 12 -11.14 19.03 13.32
N CYS A 13 -11.81 19.00 14.47
CA CYS A 13 -11.25 19.46 15.75
C CYS A 13 -10.30 18.43 16.35
N GLY A 14 -10.51 17.14 16.08
CA GLY A 14 -9.62 16.04 16.47
C GLY A 14 -8.51 15.71 15.45
N MET A 15 -8.31 16.54 14.42
CA MET A 15 -7.32 16.27 13.36
C MET A 15 -5.90 16.73 13.73
N VAL A 16 -4.92 15.85 13.52
CA VAL A 16 -3.49 16.15 13.71
C VAL A 16 -2.83 16.40 12.36
N LEU A 17 -2.51 17.67 12.09
CA LEU A 17 -1.97 18.15 10.80
C LEU A 17 -0.54 18.70 10.88
N ASP A 18 -0.04 19.01 12.08
CA ASP A 18 1.26 19.63 12.29
C ASP A 18 2.07 18.91 13.40
N PRO A 19 3.40 19.12 13.48
CA PRO A 19 4.25 18.42 14.43
C PRO A 19 3.92 18.65 15.92
N SER A 20 3.19 19.71 16.29
CA SER A 20 2.84 19.98 17.70
C SER A 20 1.75 19.04 18.21
N GLY A 21 0.69 18.77 17.43
CA GLY A 21 -0.30 17.76 17.79
C GLY A 21 0.27 16.32 17.83
N TYR A 22 1.41 16.09 17.18
CA TYR A 22 2.17 14.84 17.34
C TYR A 22 2.96 14.74 18.62
N GLN A 23 3.26 15.85 19.31
CA GLN A 23 3.87 15.78 20.63
C GLN A 23 2.93 15.14 21.63
N GLU A 24 1.63 15.43 21.59
CA GLU A 24 0.64 14.79 22.46
C GLU A 24 0.58 13.27 22.22
N VAL A 25 0.48 12.85 20.96
CA VAL A 25 0.48 11.42 20.55
C VAL A 25 1.78 10.69 20.94
N THR A 26 2.94 11.35 20.85
CA THR A 26 4.25 10.73 21.16
C THR A 26 4.67 10.83 22.62
N GLN A 27 3.99 11.68 23.41
CA GLN A 27 4.16 11.77 24.87
C GLN A 27 3.15 10.90 25.62
N ASP A 28 2.03 10.50 25.00
CA ASP A 28 1.09 9.54 25.57
C ASP A 28 1.76 8.14 25.70
N PRO A 29 1.95 7.63 26.94
CA PRO A 29 2.64 6.37 27.16
C PRO A 29 1.80 5.15 26.73
N GLU A 30 0.47 5.22 26.78
CA GLU A 30 -0.41 4.10 26.42
C GLU A 30 -0.45 3.92 24.90
N VAL A 31 -0.57 5.03 24.15
CA VAL A 31 -0.51 5.03 22.68
C VAL A 31 0.86 4.54 22.20
N MET A 32 1.93 5.05 22.81
CA MET A 32 3.28 4.64 22.43
C MET A 32 3.60 3.19 22.80
N GLU A 33 3.14 2.68 23.94
CA GLU A 33 3.26 1.27 24.29
C GLU A 33 2.47 0.39 23.28
N ALA A 34 1.23 0.78 22.94
CA ALA A 34 0.41 0.04 21.99
C ALA A 34 1.06 -0.05 20.60
N LEU A 35 1.60 1.06 20.09
CA LEU A 35 2.34 1.12 18.82
C LEU A 35 3.60 0.24 18.85
N GLN A 36 4.43 0.36 19.89
CA GLN A 36 5.64 -0.47 20.03
C GLN A 36 5.31 -1.97 20.15
N ASN A 37 4.24 -2.31 20.87
CA ASN A 37 3.77 -3.70 21.02
C ASN A 37 3.10 -4.25 19.76
N LEU A 38 2.56 -3.41 18.87
CA LEU A 38 2.16 -3.83 17.52
C LEU A 38 3.40 -4.08 16.66
N TYR A 39 4.33 -3.12 16.59
CA TYR A 39 5.53 -3.20 15.77
C TYR A 39 6.41 -4.41 16.14
N ARG A 40 6.54 -4.73 17.44
CA ARG A 40 7.27 -5.93 17.90
C ARG A 40 6.60 -7.26 17.52
N ARG A 41 5.27 -7.31 17.36
CA ARG A 41 4.50 -8.57 17.22
C ARG A 41 3.89 -8.79 15.83
N LYS A 42 3.99 -7.82 14.92
CA LYS A 42 3.43 -7.86 13.57
C LYS A 42 4.41 -7.22 12.59
N SER A 43 4.63 -7.87 11.44
CA SER A 43 5.24 -7.22 10.29
C SER A 43 4.33 -6.12 9.75
N PHE A 44 4.92 -5.00 9.37
CA PHE A 44 4.22 -3.86 8.75
C PHE A 44 4.49 -3.84 7.25
N LEU A 45 3.47 -3.43 6.47
CA LEU A 45 3.61 -3.09 5.06
C LEU A 45 3.28 -1.60 4.91
N PHE A 46 4.30 -0.80 4.68
CA PHE A 46 4.22 0.63 4.48
C PHE A 46 3.91 0.93 3.00
N VAL A 47 2.88 1.74 2.74
CA VAL A 47 2.36 2.06 1.41
C VAL A 47 1.99 3.54 1.36
N GLY A 48 2.20 4.21 0.22
CA GLY A 48 1.88 5.64 0.07
C GLY A 48 2.83 6.58 0.81
N CYS A 49 3.93 6.04 1.34
CA CYS A 49 4.85 6.70 2.26
C CYS A 49 5.78 7.78 1.64
N GLY A 50 5.77 7.95 0.32
CA GLY A 50 6.47 9.03 -0.38
C GLY A 50 7.95 9.13 -0.03
N GLU A 51 8.43 10.33 0.27
CA GLU A 51 9.76 10.59 0.81
C GLU A 51 9.79 10.32 2.33
N THR A 52 9.53 9.09 2.76
CA THR A 52 9.26 8.73 4.17
C THR A 52 10.29 9.20 5.21
N LEU A 53 11.52 9.49 4.78
CA LEU A 53 12.62 10.04 5.60
C LEU A 53 12.55 11.56 5.82
N ARG A 54 11.65 12.27 5.14
CA ARG A 54 11.36 13.68 5.41
C ARG A 54 10.14 13.85 6.32
N ASP A 55 9.30 12.82 6.40
CA ASP A 55 8.21 12.74 7.36
C ASP A 55 8.79 12.49 8.76
N GLN A 56 8.83 13.56 9.56
CA GLN A 56 9.31 13.53 10.95
C GLN A 56 8.38 12.72 11.87
N ILE A 57 7.10 12.62 11.51
CA ILE A 57 6.07 11.90 12.25
C ILE A 57 6.26 10.40 12.06
N PHE A 58 6.42 9.95 10.82
CA PHE A 58 6.73 8.56 10.51
C PHE A 58 8.01 8.10 11.23
N GLN A 59 9.05 8.94 11.20
CA GLN A 59 10.29 8.72 11.93
C GLN A 59 10.07 8.58 13.44
N ALA A 60 9.32 9.50 14.06
CA ALA A 60 9.02 9.45 15.48
C ALA A 60 8.24 8.18 15.87
N LEU A 61 7.20 7.82 15.11
CA LEU A 61 6.27 6.74 15.46
C LEU A 61 6.79 5.32 15.16
N PHE A 62 7.64 5.15 14.13
CA PHE A 62 8.04 3.83 13.65
C PHE A 62 9.56 3.59 13.63
N LEU A 63 10.39 4.63 13.45
CA LEU A 63 11.85 4.46 13.28
C LEU A 63 12.66 4.72 14.56
N TYR A 64 12.23 5.66 15.42
CA TYR A 64 13.00 6.10 16.59
C TYR A 64 12.43 5.69 17.94
N THR A 65 11.13 5.42 18.05
CA THR A 65 10.51 5.00 19.32
C THR A 65 10.71 3.51 19.63
N VAL A 66 10.93 2.67 18.62
CA VAL A 66 11.25 1.25 18.82
C VAL A 66 12.76 1.06 18.99
N LYS A 67 13.26 1.28 20.21
CA LYS A 67 14.70 1.23 20.53
C LYS A 67 15.35 -0.16 20.44
N ASN A 68 14.56 -1.22 20.41
CA ASN A 68 15.05 -2.60 20.38
C ASN A 68 14.98 -3.14 18.95
N LYS A 69 16.03 -3.87 18.51
CA LYS A 69 15.97 -4.63 17.26
C LYS A 69 14.73 -5.52 17.26
N VAL A 70 13.89 -5.37 16.25
CA VAL A 70 12.73 -6.22 16.01
C VAL A 70 13.18 -7.39 15.14
N GLU A 71 12.81 -8.61 15.52
CA GLU A 71 13.15 -9.82 14.76
C GLU A 71 12.28 -10.00 13.51
N LEU A 72 11.11 -9.35 13.49
CA LEU A 72 10.21 -9.36 12.34
C LEU A 72 10.71 -8.43 11.24
N GLU A 73 10.60 -8.90 10.01
CA GLU A 73 10.88 -8.10 8.84
C GLU A 73 9.69 -7.19 8.53
N HIS A 74 9.97 -5.90 8.35
CA HIS A 74 8.99 -4.91 7.91
C HIS A 74 9.27 -4.57 6.44
N TYR A 75 8.23 -4.13 5.72
CA TYR A 75 8.30 -3.90 4.27
C TYR A 75 7.78 -2.52 3.91
N MET A 76 8.39 -1.90 2.91
CA MET A 76 7.89 -0.67 2.30
C MET A 76 7.71 -0.91 0.80
N LEU A 77 6.51 -0.64 0.31
CA LEU A 77 6.10 -0.88 -1.07
C LEU A 77 6.03 0.44 -1.83
N VAL A 78 6.96 0.64 -2.76
CA VAL A 78 7.21 1.93 -3.44
C VAL A 78 7.12 1.82 -4.96
N ARG A 79 6.96 2.97 -5.62
CA ARG A 79 7.15 3.10 -7.06
C ARG A 79 8.64 3.30 -7.34
N LYS A 80 9.21 2.53 -8.28
CA LYS A 80 10.60 2.69 -8.72
C LYS A 80 10.65 3.54 -9.98
N GLU A 81 10.73 4.86 -9.83
CA GLU A 81 10.93 5.80 -10.94
C GLU A 81 12.39 5.87 -11.39
N ASN A 82 13.31 5.91 -10.42
CA ASN A 82 14.74 6.06 -10.63
C ASN A 82 15.50 4.99 -9.83
N GLU A 83 16.52 4.38 -10.43
CA GLU A 83 17.25 3.28 -9.80
C GLU A 83 18.10 3.74 -8.61
N ASP A 84 18.84 4.83 -8.76
CA ASP A 84 19.74 5.37 -7.72
C ASP A 84 18.95 5.78 -6.47
N GLN A 85 17.82 6.46 -6.65
CA GLN A 85 16.91 6.82 -5.55
C GLN A 85 16.33 5.60 -4.86
N PHE A 86 15.97 4.55 -5.63
CA PHE A 86 15.45 3.30 -5.07
C PHE A 86 16.52 2.54 -4.27
N PHE A 87 17.76 2.43 -4.77
CA PHE A 87 18.86 1.80 -4.05
C PHE A 87 19.28 2.60 -2.81
N LYS A 88 19.29 3.94 -2.90
CA LYS A 88 19.51 4.82 -1.75
C LYS A 88 18.44 4.58 -0.67
N LEU A 89 17.15 4.61 -1.03
CA LEU A 89 16.06 4.36 -0.10
C LEU A 89 16.12 2.95 0.50
N GLN A 90 16.52 1.93 -0.28
CA GLN A 90 16.77 0.58 0.23
C GLN A 90 17.85 0.58 1.33
N ALA A 91 18.99 1.24 1.10
CA ALA A 91 20.06 1.31 2.09
C ALA A 91 19.64 2.09 3.36
N GLU A 92 18.94 3.21 3.18
CA GLU A 92 18.46 4.06 4.28
C GLU A 92 17.36 3.39 5.11
N MET A 93 16.53 2.51 4.52
CA MET A 93 15.49 1.77 5.25
C MET A 93 15.99 0.46 5.87
N LEU A 94 16.99 -0.20 5.27
CA LEU A 94 17.49 -1.49 5.75
C LEU A 94 18.12 -1.39 7.16
N VAL A 95 18.73 -0.25 7.52
CA VAL A 95 19.27 -0.03 8.87
C VAL A 95 18.18 0.00 9.96
N HIS A 96 16.92 0.27 9.57
CA HIS A 96 15.74 0.23 10.44
C HIS A 96 14.99 -1.11 10.38
N GLY A 97 15.54 -2.13 9.68
CA GLY A 97 14.88 -3.43 9.50
C GLY A 97 13.73 -3.42 8.48
N ILE A 98 13.64 -2.38 7.65
CA ILE A 98 12.58 -2.23 6.64
C ILE A 98 13.15 -2.58 5.25
N LYS A 99 12.59 -3.61 4.61
CA LYS A 99 12.91 -4.00 3.23
C LYS A 99 12.05 -3.22 2.23
N VAL A 100 12.69 -2.46 1.35
CA VAL A 100 11.98 -1.71 0.30
C VAL A 100 11.83 -2.57 -0.95
N VAL A 101 10.59 -2.69 -1.42
CA VAL A 101 10.16 -3.51 -2.57
C VAL A 101 9.42 -2.61 -3.55
N SER A 102 9.56 -2.88 -4.85
CA SER A 102 8.85 -2.13 -5.90
C SER A 102 7.66 -2.92 -6.45
N TYR A 103 6.55 -2.22 -6.71
CA TYR A 103 5.43 -2.74 -7.50
C TYR A 103 5.52 -2.38 -9.00
N GLY A 104 6.58 -1.69 -9.41
CA GLY A 104 6.79 -1.18 -10.77
C GLY A 104 7.17 0.30 -10.80
N ASN A 105 7.18 0.88 -12.00
CA ASN A 105 7.54 2.28 -12.28
C ASN A 105 6.33 3.22 -12.44
N CYS A 106 5.12 2.68 -12.65
CA CYS A 106 3.88 3.42 -12.85
C CYS A 106 2.87 3.12 -11.72
N PHE A 107 2.04 4.10 -11.34
CA PHE A 107 1.05 3.93 -10.26
C PHE A 107 -0.03 2.90 -10.62
N GLU A 108 -0.35 2.80 -11.90
CA GLU A 108 -1.33 1.92 -12.52
C GLU A 108 -1.00 0.43 -12.33
N HIS A 109 0.26 0.11 -12.04
CA HIS A 109 0.69 -1.27 -11.75
C HIS A 109 0.34 -1.72 -10.32
N PHE A 110 0.08 -0.79 -9.39
CA PHE A 110 -0.17 -1.11 -7.98
C PHE A 110 -1.35 -2.07 -7.75
N PRO A 111 -2.54 -1.88 -8.37
CA PRO A 111 -3.66 -2.81 -8.21
C PRO A 111 -3.38 -4.21 -8.77
N GLY A 112 -2.63 -4.30 -9.88
CA GLY A 112 -2.24 -5.59 -10.48
C GLY A 112 -1.24 -6.34 -9.59
N TYR A 113 -0.21 -5.64 -9.12
CA TYR A 113 0.78 -6.19 -8.18
C TYR A 113 0.13 -6.79 -6.92
N LEU A 114 -0.86 -6.10 -6.32
CA LEU A 114 -1.58 -6.62 -5.16
C LEU A 114 -2.46 -7.85 -5.48
N GLN A 115 -3.06 -7.90 -6.67
CA GLN A 115 -3.82 -9.08 -7.13
C GLN A 115 -2.89 -10.29 -7.32
N ASP A 116 -1.75 -10.10 -7.98
CA ASP A 116 -0.75 -11.16 -8.20
C ASP A 116 -0.15 -11.65 -6.88
N LEU A 117 0.17 -10.75 -5.95
CA LEU A 117 0.65 -11.10 -4.62
C LEU A 117 -0.40 -11.90 -3.82
N THR A 118 -1.67 -11.47 -3.88
CA THR A 118 -2.77 -12.20 -3.22
C THR A 118 -2.95 -13.59 -3.84
N ALA A 119 -2.93 -13.71 -5.16
CA ALA A 119 -3.04 -15.00 -5.85
C ALA A 119 -1.86 -15.94 -5.52
N GLN A 120 -0.64 -15.41 -5.40
CA GLN A 120 0.54 -16.18 -4.97
C GLN A 120 0.39 -16.67 -3.52
N ILE A 121 -0.04 -15.82 -2.59
CA ILE A 121 -0.28 -16.20 -1.18
C ILE A 121 -1.38 -17.27 -1.09
N CYS A 122 -2.47 -17.14 -1.85
CA CYS A 122 -3.55 -18.13 -1.89
C CYS A 122 -3.06 -19.48 -2.44
N LYS A 123 -2.23 -19.49 -3.49
CA LYS A 123 -1.62 -20.71 -4.03
C LYS A 123 -0.69 -21.38 -3.02
N GLN A 124 0.21 -20.62 -2.38
CA GLN A 124 1.14 -21.15 -1.37
C GLN A 124 0.46 -21.67 -0.10
N ARG A 125 -0.74 -21.16 0.23
CA ARG A 125 -1.52 -21.60 1.40
C ARG A 125 -2.48 -22.76 1.11
N SER A 126 -2.55 -23.25 -0.14
CA SER A 126 -3.27 -24.48 -0.43
C SER A 126 -2.34 -25.67 -0.11
N PRO A 127 -2.59 -26.46 0.95
CA PRO A 127 -1.90 -27.72 1.12
C PRO A 127 -2.33 -28.69 0.01
N ASP A 128 -1.41 -29.58 -0.38
CA ASP A 128 -1.56 -30.63 -1.40
C ASP A 128 -2.96 -30.84 -2.00
N ALA A 129 -3.19 -30.22 -3.16
CA ALA A 129 -4.20 -30.69 -4.11
C ALA A 129 -3.73 -31.95 -4.87
N ASP A 130 -2.66 -32.62 -4.40
CA ASP A 130 -1.94 -33.69 -5.10
C ASP A 130 -1.90 -35.02 -4.33
N ARG A 131 -2.78 -35.20 -3.32
CA ARG A 131 -3.09 -36.54 -2.76
C ARG A 131 -4.44 -36.65 -2.02
N VAL A 132 -5.56 -36.45 -2.73
CA VAL A 132 -6.87 -36.95 -2.26
C VAL A 132 -7.44 -37.89 -3.33
N ASP A 133 -7.55 -39.17 -2.94
CA ASP A 133 -8.17 -40.22 -3.75
C ASP A 133 -9.66 -39.91 -4.00
N SER A 134 -10.22 -40.43 -5.10
CA SER A 134 -11.47 -39.95 -5.71
C SER A 134 -12.76 -40.35 -4.96
N THR A 135 -12.90 -39.96 -3.70
CA THR A 135 -14.17 -39.97 -2.95
C THR A 135 -14.12 -39.06 -1.72
N THR A 136 -14.70 -37.85 -1.81
CA THR A 136 -15.69 -37.24 -0.87
C THR A 136 -15.86 -35.75 -1.24
N VAL A 137 -17.10 -35.26 -1.22
CA VAL A 137 -17.50 -33.92 -1.68
C VAL A 137 -17.89 -33.02 -0.50
N TRP A 138 -17.72 -31.69 -0.68
CA TRP A 138 -17.93 -30.56 0.28
C TRP A 138 -16.79 -30.37 1.31
N GLY A 139 -16.22 -29.18 1.55
CA GLY A 139 -16.39 -27.80 1.02
C GLY A 139 -15.89 -26.77 2.08
N PRO A 140 -15.78 -25.44 1.81
CA PRO A 140 -15.88 -24.71 0.54
C PRO A 140 -14.51 -24.15 0.07
N SER A 141 -14.27 -24.15 -1.25
CA SER A 141 -13.16 -23.40 -1.86
C SER A 141 -13.42 -21.89 -1.85
N CYS A 142 -12.37 -21.07 -1.96
CA CYS A 142 -12.46 -19.61 -1.96
C CYS A 142 -13.34 -19.10 -3.11
N VAL A 143 -14.57 -18.66 -2.80
CA VAL A 143 -15.61 -18.35 -3.81
C VAL A 143 -15.41 -16.98 -4.48
N ASP A 144 -14.56 -16.11 -3.94
CA ASP A 144 -14.50 -14.69 -4.33
C ASP A 144 -13.50 -14.37 -5.45
N CYS A 145 -12.50 -15.23 -5.69
CA CYS A 145 -11.46 -14.96 -6.70
C CYS A 145 -11.96 -15.04 -8.17
N THR A 146 -13.04 -15.79 -8.43
CA THR A 146 -13.45 -16.13 -9.81
C THR A 146 -14.35 -15.07 -10.47
N LYS A 147 -14.93 -14.14 -9.71
CA LYS A 147 -16.01 -13.25 -10.22
C LYS A 147 -15.55 -11.99 -10.97
N ARG A 148 -14.25 -11.70 -11.10
CA ARG A 148 -13.75 -10.45 -11.73
C ARG A 148 -12.97 -10.61 -13.04
N LEU A 149 -12.79 -11.83 -13.54
CA LEU A 149 -12.03 -12.12 -14.77
C LEU A 149 -12.93 -12.36 -16.01
N GLY A 150 -14.23 -12.01 -15.92
CA GLY A 150 -15.27 -12.51 -16.83
C GLY A 150 -15.86 -11.53 -17.85
N GLU A 151 -15.52 -10.23 -17.83
CA GLU A 151 -16.13 -9.24 -18.74
C GLU A 151 -15.09 -8.39 -19.48
N SER A 152 -14.60 -8.94 -20.59
CA SER A 152 -13.96 -8.19 -21.67
C SER A 152 -14.24 -8.88 -23.00
N GLY A 153 -15.37 -8.50 -23.61
CA GLY A 153 -15.84 -8.94 -24.93
C GLY A 153 -15.80 -7.76 -25.91
N ASN A 154 -15.20 -7.98 -27.07
CA ASN A 154 -14.77 -6.95 -28.02
C ASN A 154 -15.84 -6.56 -29.08
N ASP A 155 -15.48 -5.56 -29.89
CA ASP A 155 -15.99 -5.23 -31.23
C ASP A 155 -17.28 -4.38 -31.38
N GLN A 156 -17.09 -3.11 -31.74
CA GLN A 156 -17.24 -2.78 -33.17
C GLN A 156 -16.54 -1.48 -33.59
N ALA A 157 -15.61 -1.58 -34.53
CA ALA A 157 -15.10 -0.44 -35.30
C ALA A 157 -16.03 -0.13 -36.48
N LYS A 158 -16.35 1.15 -36.74
CA LYS A 158 -16.63 1.67 -38.09
C LYS A 158 -16.67 3.21 -38.21
N LYS A 159 -15.84 3.68 -39.16
CA LYS A 159 -16.09 4.77 -40.13
C LYS A 159 -15.83 6.22 -39.70
N ALA A 160 -14.66 6.71 -40.09
CA ALA A 160 -14.35 8.13 -40.21
C ALA A 160 -15.13 8.82 -41.35
N ARG A 161 -15.40 10.12 -41.18
CA ARG A 161 -15.56 11.11 -42.27
C ARG A 161 -14.90 12.43 -41.86
N HIS A 162 -14.24 13.05 -42.83
CA HIS A 162 -13.44 14.28 -42.70
C HIS A 162 -14.25 15.53 -43.11
N LEU A 163 -13.60 16.72 -43.02
CA LEU A 163 -14.06 18.09 -43.33
C LEU A 163 -15.02 18.74 -42.29
N LYS A 164 -14.91 20.02 -41.91
CA LYS A 164 -13.86 21.05 -42.22
C LYS A 164 -13.84 22.29 -41.27
N ASP A 165 -12.66 22.91 -41.15
CA ASP A 165 -12.30 24.32 -40.82
C ASP A 165 -12.79 25.05 -39.53
N VAL A 166 -11.95 26.03 -39.15
CA VAL A 166 -11.80 26.85 -37.92
C VAL A 166 -11.92 28.34 -38.37
N PRO A 167 -12.44 29.34 -37.58
CA PRO A 167 -11.69 29.88 -36.43
C PRO A 167 -12.41 30.60 -35.27
N ALA A 168 -11.67 30.72 -34.15
CA ALA A 168 -11.61 31.78 -33.10
C ALA A 168 -12.91 32.28 -32.43
N GLU A 169 -12.96 32.74 -31.18
CA GLU A 169 -12.12 33.68 -30.41
C GLU A 169 -12.29 33.44 -28.87
N ASP A 170 -11.37 33.98 -28.07
CA ASP A 170 -11.44 34.45 -26.67
C ASP A 170 -12.32 33.79 -25.58
N GLY A 171 -11.71 33.58 -24.39
CA GLY A 171 -12.44 33.18 -23.18
C GLY A 171 -11.60 32.86 -21.93
N VAL A 172 -10.77 33.80 -21.46
CA VAL A 172 -10.17 33.71 -20.11
C VAL A 172 -11.21 34.08 -19.06
N LEU A 173 -11.37 33.28 -17.99
CA LEU A 173 -11.86 33.75 -16.68
C LEU A 173 -11.66 32.70 -15.57
N LEU A 174 -10.81 33.07 -14.60
CA LEU A 174 -10.63 32.56 -13.22
C LEU A 174 -10.30 31.06 -13.03
#